data_AF-A0A166E1A1-F1
#
_entry.id   AF-A0A166E1A1-F1
#
_cell.length_a   1.000
_cell.length_b   1.000
_cell.length_c   1.000
_cell.angle_alpha   90.00
_cell.angle_beta   90.00
_cell.angle_gamma   90.00
#
_symmetry.space_group_name_H-M   'P 1'
#
loop_
_entity.id
_entity.type
_entity.pdbx_description
1 polymer ?
#
loop_
_entity_poly.entity_id
_entity_poly.type
_entity_poly.pdbx_seq_one_letter_code
_entity_poly.pdbx_strand_id
1 'polypeptide(L)' 'MKTRLPSPVLCLAVDAVMAIQSDDVVCGLWNVFTKCKDSLEDGSRLENISWRLWHRQ' A
#
# COMPACT_ATOMS: atom_id res chain seq x y z
N MET A 1 -5.77 -12.82 -15.12
CA MET A 1 -6.96 -12.78 -14.24
C MET A 1 -6.45 -12.61 -12.81
N LYS A 2 -6.64 -11.46 -12.15
CA LYS A 2 -6.21 -11.28 -10.75
C LYS A 2 -7.16 -12.10 -9.87
N THR A 3 -6.66 -13.17 -9.26
CA THR A 3 -7.41 -13.97 -8.30
C THR A 3 -7.63 -13.13 -7.05
N ARG A 4 -8.88 -12.70 -6.82
CA ARG A 4 -9.27 -11.93 -5.64
C ARG A 4 -9.42 -12.92 -4.48
N LEU A 5 -8.63 -12.74 -3.42
CA LEU A 5 -8.71 -13.60 -2.24
C LEU A 5 -10.03 -13.33 -1.51
N PRO A 6 -10.68 -14.35 -0.91
CA PRO A 6 -11.99 -14.20 -0.27
C PRO A 6 -11.96 -13.32 0.99
N SER A 7 -10.79 -13.18 1.62
CA SER A 7 -10.54 -12.26 2.72
C SER A 7 -9.12 -11.69 2.58
N PRO A 8 -8.85 -10.49 3.13
CA PRO A 8 -7.49 -9.98 3.18
C PRO A 8 -6.60 -10.96 3.96
N VAL A 9 -5.48 -11.33 3.37
CA VAL A 9 -4.57 -12.36 3.93
C VAL A 9 -3.32 -11.72 4.55
N LEU A 10 -3.14 -10.41 4.34
CA LEU A 10 -2.03 -9.64 4.85
C LEU A 10 -2.55 -8.35 5.50
N CYS A 11 -2.12 -8.09 6.73
CA CYS A 11 -2.32 -6.84 7.44
C CYS A 11 -0.96 -6.11 7.53
N LEU A 12 -0.97 -4.79 7.33
CA LEU A 12 0.22 -3.94 7.40
C LEU A 12 -0.03 -2.79 8.37
N ALA A 13 0.91 -2.57 9.28
CA ALA A 13 0.84 -1.45 10.20
C ALA A 13 0.99 -0.14 9.42
N VAL A 14 -0.06 0.67 9.42
CA VAL A 14 -0.07 1.96 8.70
C VAL A 14 1.02 2.89 9.23
N ASP A 15 1.27 2.88 10.54
CA ASP A 15 2.31 3.68 11.17
C ASP A 15 3.72 3.33 10.66
N ALA A 16 3.96 2.06 10.31
CA ALA A 16 5.22 1.63 9.72
C ALA A 16 5.39 2.18 8.31
N VAL A 17 4.31 2.27 7.51
CA VAL A 17 4.34 2.90 6.18
C VAL A 17 4.56 4.40 6.29
N MET A 18 3.93 5.07 7.26
CA MET A 18 4.10 6.51 7.49
C MET A 18 5.50 6.89 7.97
N ALA A 19 6.25 5.97 8.60
CA ALA A 19 7.61 6.20 9.03
C ALA A 19 8.66 6.13 7.89
N ILE A 20 8.27 5.71 6.68
CA ILE A 20 9.18 5.56 5.54
C ILE A 20 9.53 6.94 4.96
N GLN A 21 10.82 7.25 4.93
CA GLN A 21 11.34 8.54 4.42
C GLN A 21 11.93 8.45 3.00
N SER A 22 12.19 7.24 2.50
CA SER A 22 12.78 7.03 1.18
C SER A 22 11.69 7.01 0.10
N ASP A 23 11.72 8.00 -0.79
CA ASP A 23 10.74 8.15 -1.85
C ASP A 23 10.72 6.94 -2.81
N ASP A 24 11.87 6.31 -3.06
CA ASP A 24 11.97 5.07 -3.87
C ASP A 24 11.22 3.90 -3.22
N VAL A 25 11.35 3.76 -1.90
CA VAL A 25 10.66 2.70 -1.14
C VAL A 25 9.14 2.96 -1.13
N VAL A 26 8.72 4.22 -0.95
CA VAL A 26 7.31 4.60 -0.98
C VAL A 26 6.70 4.37 -2.37
N CYS A 27 7.42 4.73 -3.44
CA CYS A 27 7.02 4.46 -4.82
C CYS A 27 6.89 2.94 -5.09
N GLY A 28 7.85 2.15 -4.60
CA GLY A 28 7.81 0.69 -4.67
C GLY A 28 6.57 0.11 -3.98
N LEU A 29 6.27 0.57 -2.76
CA LEU A 29 5.07 0.18 -2.01
C LEU A 29 3.78 0.54 -2.75
N TRP A 30 3.69 1.76 -3.30
CA TRP A 30 2.55 2.17 -4.10
C TRP A 30 2.33 1.25 -5.32
N ASN A 31 3.39 0.88 -6.04
CA ASN A 31 3.32 -0.04 -7.18
C ASN A 31 2.88 -1.46 -6.77
N VAL A 32 3.20 -1.91 -5.55
CA VAL A 32 2.69 -3.17 -4.99
C VAL A 32 1.20 -3.03 -4.66
N PHE A 33 0.82 -1.98 -3.91
CA PHE A 33 -0.56 -1.78 -3.45
C PHE A 33 -1.55 -1.58 -4.59
N THR A 34 -1.20 -0.82 -5.63
CA THR A 34 -2.03 -0.70 -6.86
C THR A 34 -2.34 -2.06 -7.49
N LYS A 35 -1.47 -3.06 -7.30
CA LYS A 35 -1.66 -4.40 -7.86
C LYS A 35 -2.43 -5.33 -6.94
N CYS A 36 -2.25 -5.23 -5.63
CA CYS A 36 -2.78 -6.18 -4.66
C CYS A 36 -3.72 -5.62 -3.58
N LYS A 37 -4.16 -4.36 -3.67
CA LYS A 37 -5.04 -3.73 -2.66
C LYS A 37 -6.29 -4.52 -2.29
N ASP A 38 -6.86 -5.27 -3.22
CA ASP A 38 -8.04 -6.11 -2.97
C ASP A 38 -7.73 -7.37 -2.12
N SER A 39 -6.45 -7.66 -1.89
CA SER A 39 -5.94 -8.78 -1.09
C SER A 39 -5.32 -8.33 0.24
N LEU A 40 -5.25 -7.02 0.47
CA LEU A 40 -4.71 -6.40 1.67
C LEU A 40 -5.84 -5.86 2.54
N GLU A 41 -5.70 -6.03 3.85
CA GLU A 41 -6.53 -5.27 4.78
C GLU A 41 -6.18 -3.78 4.61
N ASP A 42 -7.20 -2.92 4.48
CA ASP A 42 -7.01 -1.49 4.19
C ASP A 42 -6.21 -1.19 2.90
N GLY A 43 -6.16 -2.10 1.92
CA GLY A 43 -5.30 -1.95 0.74
C GLY A 43 -5.47 -0.64 -0.04
N SER A 44 -6.70 -0.17 -0.24
CA SER A 44 -6.96 1.12 -0.90
C SER A 44 -6.48 2.32 -0.08
N ARG A 45 -6.47 2.20 1.25
CA ARG A 45 -5.94 3.21 2.15
C ARG A 45 -4.41 3.23 2.11
N LEU A 46 -3.78 2.06 2.12
CA LEU A 46 -2.32 1.91 1.98
C LEU A 46 -1.79 2.45 0.65
N GLU A 47 -2.50 2.16 -0.45
CA GLU A 47 -2.23 2.74 -1.78
C GLU A 47 -2.25 4.27 -1.73
N ASN A 48 -3.33 4.86 -1.18
CA ASN A 48 -3.47 6.31 -1.08
C ASN A 48 -2.41 6.96 -0.18
N ILE A 49 -2.07 6.34 0.96
CA ILE A 49 -1.02 6.85 1.86
C ILE A 49 0.33 6.84 1.14
N SER A 50 0.66 5.75 0.45
CA SER A 50 1.93 5.67 -0.29
C SER A 50 1.99 6.71 -1.40
N TRP A 51 0.89 6.94 -2.13
CA TRP A 51 0.84 8.00 -3.14
C TRP A 51 1.05 9.39 -2.55
N ARG A 52 0.37 9.71 -1.43
CA ARG A 52 0.49 11.02 -0.75
C ARG A 52 1.89 11.24 -0.18
N LEU A 53 2.49 10.21 0.43
CA LEU A 53 3.84 10.28 0.96
C LEU A 53 4.86 10.51 -0.15
N TRP A 54 4.69 9.83 -1.30
CA TRP A 54 5.59 9.99 -2.44
C TRP A 54 5.48 11.39 -3.06
N HIS A 55 4.26 11.93 -3.17
CA HIS A 55 4.03 13.26 -3.76
C HIS A 55 4.03 14.41 -2.72
N ARG A 56 4.33 14.13 -1.44
CA ARG A 56 4.34 15.06 -0.27
C ARG A 56 3.36 16.22 -0.40
N GLN A 57 2.07 15.89 -0.57
CA GLN A 57 0.96 16.84 -0.48
C GLN A 57 0.71 17.28 0.96
#